data_AF-A0A919H2G1-F1
#
_entry.id   AF-A0A919H2G1-F1
#
_cell.length_a   1.000
_cell.length_b   1.000
_cell.length_c   1.000
_cell.angle_alpha   90.00
_cell.angle_beta   90.00
_cell.angle_gamma   90.00
#
_symmetry.space_group_name_H-M   'P 1'
#
loop_
_entity.id
_entity.type
_entity.pdbx_description
1 polymer ?
#
loop_
_entity_poly.entity_id
_entity_poly.type
_entity_poly.pdbx_seq_one_letter_code
_entity_poly.pdbx_strand_id
1 'polypeptide(L)'
;MVIRRQTGEDYEEIAIRGAIQDKRTEGVDQQYAWHSEYPYEEFRVVDAASGALIFGGEVAAFFQDANFLPAEWRAINIVYVGQSLGRKVERQALDRLVSHSTLQRVYSESSPDEDVWLGLCTIIDTALHFTIDPKAEVSTSDEEDDLHIQRVHEAMGSSSTFQKKAATALAEGALISYFDPKYNVLLRGTFPDAKHSILAECYELEFQSLMLEFNALEQGIPFASAARRAATCHYMQLPMHPQDGGVVYVEELGADFFEQMTRHYEL
;
A
#
# COMPACT_ATOMS: atom_id res chain seq x y z
N MET A 1 21.94 -21.80 1.35
CA MET A 1 21.73 -20.53 2.08
C MET A 1 20.75 -20.80 3.20
N VAL A 2 20.95 -20.25 4.40
CA VAL A 2 19.96 -20.30 5.48
C VAL A 2 19.67 -18.85 5.85
N ILE A 3 18.40 -18.45 5.74
CA ILE A 3 17.93 -17.13 6.15
C ILE A 3 17.23 -17.30 7.50
N ARG A 4 17.48 -16.38 8.43
CA ARG A 4 16.73 -16.31 9.69
C ARG A 4 15.64 -15.27 9.55
N ARG A 5 14.40 -15.68 9.73
CA ARG A 5 13.23 -14.80 9.75
C ARG A 5 12.80 -14.60 11.19
N GLN A 6 12.65 -13.36 11.64
CA GLN A 6 12.10 -13.08 12.96
C GLN A 6 10.59 -13.35 12.99
N THR A 7 10.13 -14.06 14.01
CA THR A 7 8.73 -14.38 14.28
C THR A 7 8.43 -14.04 15.73
N GLY A 8 8.07 -12.77 16.00
CA GLY A 8 7.90 -12.27 17.37
C GLY A 8 9.25 -12.07 18.06
N GLU A 9 9.47 -12.73 19.19
CA GLU A 9 10.76 -12.74 19.92
C GLU A 9 11.71 -13.86 19.46
N ASP A 10 11.23 -14.80 18.64
CA ASP A 10 11.98 -15.95 18.13
C ASP A 10 12.44 -15.76 16.68
N TYR A 11 13.36 -16.62 16.22
CA TYR A 11 13.80 -16.67 14.82
C TYR A 11 13.56 -18.07 14.23
N GLU A 12 12.98 -18.09 13.03
CA GLU A 12 12.81 -19.28 12.19
C GLU A 12 13.97 -19.39 11.20
N GLU A 13 14.62 -20.55 11.12
CA GLU A 13 15.65 -20.84 10.11
C GLU A 13 15.04 -21.42 8.84
N ILE A 14 15.32 -20.76 7.72
CA ILE A 14 14.79 -21.11 6.41
C ILE A 14 15.94 -21.46 5.49
N ALA A 15 16.07 -22.75 5.16
CA ALA A 15 17.06 -23.22 4.22
C ALA A 15 16.62 -22.92 2.77
N ILE A 16 17.25 -21.93 2.15
CA ILE A 16 17.13 -21.66 0.71
C ILE A 16 18.18 -22.46 -0.04
N ARG A 17 17.69 -23.41 -0.83
CA ARG A 17 18.50 -24.22 -1.73
C ARG A 17 18.44 -23.60 -3.13
N GLY A 18 19.36 -22.68 -3.40
CA GLY A 18 19.64 -22.23 -4.77
C GLY A 18 20.74 -23.09 -5.37
N ALA A 19 20.46 -23.81 -6.46
CA ALA A 19 21.51 -24.38 -7.29
C ALA A 19 22.00 -23.29 -8.24
N ILE A 20 23.03 -22.55 -7.86
CA ILE A 20 23.79 -21.75 -8.84
C ILE A 20 24.65 -22.75 -9.61
N GLN A 21 24.11 -23.32 -10.69
CA GLN A 21 24.92 -24.04 -11.66
C GLN A 21 25.67 -23.00 -12.50
N ASP A 22 26.84 -22.58 -12.02
CA ASP A 22 27.80 -21.94 -12.92
C ASP A 22 28.39 -23.02 -13.84
N LYS A 23 28.02 -22.97 -15.13
CA LYS A 23 28.56 -23.87 -16.16
C LYS A 23 30.06 -23.68 -16.41
N ARG A 24 30.71 -22.69 -15.77
CA ARG A 24 32.16 -22.47 -15.85
C ARG A 24 32.97 -23.19 -14.76
N THR A 25 32.33 -23.82 -13.79
CA THR A 25 32.98 -24.48 -12.65
C THR A 25 32.58 -25.96 -12.52
N GLU A 26 32.48 -26.69 -13.65
CA GLU A 26 32.45 -28.16 -13.58
C GLU A 26 33.73 -28.67 -12.90
N GLY A 27 33.60 -29.14 -11.65
CA GLY A 27 34.68 -29.80 -10.91
C GLY A 27 35.34 -29.01 -9.78
N VAL A 28 34.87 -27.80 -9.46
CA VAL A 28 35.33 -27.05 -8.27
C VAL A 28 34.22 -27.05 -7.23
N ASP A 29 34.46 -27.71 -6.09
CA ASP A 29 33.58 -27.66 -4.91
C ASP A 29 33.72 -26.26 -4.27
N GLN A 30 33.20 -25.23 -4.94
CA GLN A 30 33.21 -23.86 -4.45
C GLN A 30 32.25 -23.74 -3.27
N GLN A 31 32.80 -23.76 -2.07
CA GLN A 31 32.07 -23.45 -0.87
C GLN A 31 32.02 -21.93 -0.71
N TYR A 32 30.81 -21.38 -0.54
CA TYR A 32 30.58 -19.96 -0.30
C TYR A 32 30.26 -19.73 1.17
N ALA A 33 30.78 -18.65 1.75
CA ALA A 33 30.45 -18.22 3.10
C ALA A 33 29.63 -16.91 3.06
N TRP A 34 28.56 -16.88 3.84
CA TRP A 34 27.70 -15.70 4.01
C TRP A 34 28.03 -15.02 5.33
N HIS A 35 28.26 -13.71 5.28
CA HIS A 35 28.56 -12.88 6.43
C HIS A 35 27.57 -11.73 6.49
N SER A 36 26.92 -11.57 7.63
CA SER A 36 26.15 -10.39 7.99
C SER A 36 26.27 -10.23 9.50
N GLU A 37 26.59 -9.02 9.95
CA GLU A 37 26.81 -8.71 11.35
C GLU A 37 25.72 -7.75 11.82
N TYR A 38 25.25 -7.92 13.06
CA TYR A 38 24.26 -7.03 13.66
C TYR A 38 24.72 -5.56 13.53
N PRO A 39 23.88 -4.63 13.04
CA PRO A 39 22.41 -4.70 12.88
C PRO A 39 21.85 -5.48 11.67
N TYR A 40 22.68 -6.14 10.88
CA TYR A 40 22.30 -6.92 9.68
C TYR A 40 21.82 -6.09 8.49
N GLU A 41 22.21 -4.81 8.43
CA GLU A 41 21.95 -3.92 7.29
C GLU A 41 22.67 -4.37 6.01
N GLU A 42 23.88 -4.92 6.15
CA GLU A 42 24.69 -5.38 5.02
C GLU A 42 24.95 -6.88 5.08
N PHE A 43 25.11 -7.49 3.90
CA PHE A 43 25.61 -8.85 3.77
C PHE A 43 26.75 -8.93 2.76
N ARG A 44 27.61 -9.92 2.94
CA ARG A 44 28.72 -10.25 2.04
C ARG A 44 28.76 -11.74 1.82
N VAL A 45 28.94 -12.13 0.57
CA VAL A 45 29.21 -13.49 0.15
C VAL A 45 30.65 -13.56 -0.31
N VAL A 46 31.42 -14.43 0.32
CA VAL A 46 32.84 -14.63 0.04
C VAL A 46 33.11 -16.07 -0.39
N ASP A 47 34.18 -16.26 -1.16
CA ASP A 47 34.73 -17.59 -1.42
C ASP A 47 35.30 -18.16 -0.11
N ALA A 48 34.85 -19.33 0.34
CA ALA A 48 35.20 -19.84 1.67
C ALA A 48 36.68 -20.27 1.78
N ALA A 49 37.35 -20.55 0.66
CA ALA A 49 38.75 -20.96 0.65
C ALA A 49 39.72 -19.77 0.66
N SER A 50 39.41 -18.73 -0.11
CA SER A 50 40.26 -17.56 -0.32
C SER A 50 39.83 -16.33 0.48
N GLY A 51 38.59 -16.28 0.96
CA GLY A 51 37.98 -15.11 1.59
C GLY A 51 37.69 -13.96 0.64
N ALA A 52 37.84 -14.15 -0.68
CA ALA A 52 37.60 -13.12 -1.67
C ALA A 52 36.11 -12.77 -1.74
N LEU A 53 35.78 -11.46 -1.72
CA LEU A 53 34.42 -10.98 -1.89
C LEU A 53 33.91 -11.33 -3.29
N ILE A 54 32.77 -12.01 -3.35
CA ILE A 54 32.09 -12.35 -4.59
C ILE A 54 31.02 -11.29 -4.87
N PHE A 55 30.15 -11.05 -3.89
CA PHE A 55 29.15 -10.00 -3.93
C PHE A 55 28.67 -9.65 -2.51
N GLY A 56 27.98 -8.53 -2.39
CA GLY A 56 27.39 -8.08 -1.14
C GLY A 56 26.59 -6.81 -1.39
N GLY A 57 25.87 -6.35 -0.38
CA GLY A 57 25.04 -5.17 -0.48
C GLY A 57 24.16 -5.00 0.74
N GLU A 58 23.22 -4.07 0.62
CA GLU A 58 22.19 -3.81 1.63
C GLU A 58 21.15 -4.95 1.58
N VAL A 59 20.79 -5.47 2.75
CA VAL A 59 19.94 -6.65 2.90
C VAL A 59 18.53 -6.38 2.40
N ALA A 60 17.87 -5.30 2.84
CA ALA A 60 16.50 -4.99 2.48
C ALA A 60 16.35 -4.78 0.96
N ALA A 61 17.26 -4.05 0.32
CA ALA A 61 17.29 -3.83 -1.12
C ALA A 61 17.46 -5.14 -1.88
N PHE A 62 18.38 -6.01 -1.45
CA PHE A 62 18.53 -7.33 -2.05
C PHE A 62 17.24 -8.16 -1.92
N PHE A 63 16.59 -8.12 -0.76
CA PHE A 63 15.34 -8.85 -0.55
C PHE A 63 14.18 -8.29 -1.38
N GLN A 64 14.10 -6.97 -1.61
CA GLN A 64 13.08 -6.40 -2.50
C GLN A 64 13.21 -6.94 -3.93
N ASP A 65 14.44 -7.03 -4.46
CA ASP A 65 14.72 -7.53 -5.81
C ASP A 65 14.69 -9.06 -5.92
N ALA A 66 14.70 -9.78 -4.79
CA ALA A 66 14.72 -11.23 -4.73
C ALA A 66 13.34 -11.84 -5.01
N ASN A 67 12.80 -11.66 -6.23
CA ASN A 67 11.48 -12.15 -6.65
C ASN A 67 11.28 -13.68 -6.56
N PHE A 68 12.35 -14.44 -6.32
CA PHE A 68 12.29 -15.87 -6.02
C PHE A 68 11.89 -16.17 -4.56
N LEU A 69 11.85 -15.15 -3.69
CA LEU A 69 11.36 -15.25 -2.32
C LEU A 69 9.85 -14.98 -2.26
N PRO A 70 9.12 -15.65 -1.34
CA PRO A 70 7.71 -15.40 -1.12
C PRO A 70 7.42 -13.93 -0.81
N ALA A 71 6.27 -13.43 -1.29
CA ALA A 71 5.88 -12.04 -1.12
C ALA A 71 5.77 -11.64 0.36
N GLU A 72 5.32 -12.56 1.23
CA GLU A 72 5.23 -12.33 2.67
C GLU A 72 6.59 -12.05 3.35
N TRP A 73 7.71 -12.45 2.75
CA TRP A 73 9.04 -12.18 3.32
C TRP A 73 9.65 -10.89 2.79
N ARG A 74 9.15 -10.42 1.64
CA ARG A 74 9.57 -9.16 1.02
C ARG A 74 8.65 -7.99 1.38
N ALA A 75 7.54 -8.27 2.05
CA ALA A 75 6.49 -7.28 2.27
C ALA A 75 6.95 -6.14 3.17
N ILE A 76 6.73 -4.91 2.71
CA ILE A 76 6.90 -3.72 3.54
C ILE A 76 5.65 -3.52 4.39
N ASN A 77 5.83 -3.53 5.71
CA ASN A 77 4.74 -3.29 6.65
C ASN A 77 4.40 -1.80 6.72
N ILE A 78 3.16 -1.46 6.35
CA ILE A 78 2.62 -0.10 6.48
C ILE A 78 2.32 0.18 7.95
N VAL A 79 3.14 1.01 8.57
CA VAL A 79 3.00 1.42 9.98
C VAL A 79 2.43 2.82 10.16
N TYR A 80 2.43 3.63 9.09
CA TYR A 80 1.89 4.98 9.07
C TYR A 80 1.49 5.39 7.64
N VAL A 81 0.38 6.14 7.52
CA VAL A 81 -0.03 6.82 6.29
C VAL A 81 -0.30 8.28 6.63
N GLY A 82 0.12 9.22 5.78
CA GLY A 82 -0.15 10.64 5.99
C GLY A 82 -0.27 11.41 4.70
N GLN A 83 -1.14 12.40 4.68
CA GLN A 83 -1.25 13.31 3.53
C GLN A 83 -0.02 14.21 3.40
N SER A 84 0.40 14.47 2.16
CA SER A 84 1.49 15.40 1.84
C SER A 84 1.06 16.87 1.92
N LEU A 85 -0.23 17.18 1.66
CA LEU A 85 -0.75 18.55 1.64
C LEU A 85 -0.89 19.14 3.04
N GLY A 86 -0.23 20.28 3.30
CA GLY A 86 -0.38 21.05 4.53
C GLY A 86 -1.59 22.00 4.48
N ARG A 87 -1.98 22.55 5.64
CA ARG A 87 -3.02 23.61 5.74
C ARG A 87 -2.68 24.89 4.97
N LYS A 88 -1.41 25.10 4.61
CA LYS A 88 -0.94 26.19 3.75
C LYS A 88 -0.36 25.60 2.47
N VAL A 89 -0.74 26.19 1.33
CA VAL A 89 -0.41 25.76 -0.04
C VAL A 89 1.10 25.65 -0.32
N GLU A 90 1.95 26.31 0.48
CA GLU A 90 3.38 26.46 0.20
C GLU A 90 4.30 25.36 0.76
N ARG A 91 3.82 24.41 1.58
CA ARG A 91 4.69 23.37 2.15
C ARG A 91 4.52 22.04 1.42
N GLN A 92 5.61 21.54 0.83
CA GLN A 92 5.65 20.26 0.13
C GLN A 92 5.82 19.09 1.12
N ALA A 93 5.63 17.85 0.65
CA ALA A 93 5.77 16.63 1.47
C ALA A 93 7.12 16.59 2.21
N LEU A 94 8.20 16.91 1.51
CA LEU A 94 9.56 16.88 2.04
C LEU A 94 9.78 17.89 3.17
N ASP A 95 9.26 19.12 3.04
CA ASP A 95 9.37 20.16 4.07
C ASP A 95 8.70 19.74 5.39
N ARG A 96 7.62 18.95 5.28
CA ARG A 96 6.89 18.45 6.45
C ARG A 96 7.62 17.31 7.14
N LEU A 97 8.30 16.43 6.39
CA LEU A 97 9.01 15.27 6.96
C LEU A 97 10.11 15.70 7.95
N VAL A 98 10.80 16.83 7.69
CA VAL A 98 11.89 17.34 8.54
C VAL A 98 11.48 17.56 10.00
N SER A 99 10.23 17.95 10.24
CA SER A 99 9.70 18.27 11.59
C SER A 99 8.54 17.36 12.01
N HIS A 100 8.38 16.21 11.34
CA HIS A 100 7.23 15.34 11.57
C HIS A 100 7.43 14.48 12.82
N SER A 101 6.76 14.85 13.92
CA SER A 101 6.90 14.15 15.21
C SER A 101 6.56 12.67 15.14
N THR A 102 5.56 12.27 14.33
CA THR A 102 5.24 10.84 14.15
C THR A 102 6.35 10.09 13.43
N LEU A 103 7.06 10.73 12.48
CA LEU A 103 8.17 10.07 11.79
C LEU A 103 9.35 9.89 12.74
N GLN A 104 9.68 10.93 13.50
CA GLN A 104 10.69 10.85 14.56
C GLN A 104 10.35 9.76 15.58
N ARG A 105 9.06 9.63 15.92
CA ARG A 105 8.57 8.57 16.79
C ARG A 105 8.77 7.18 16.19
N VAL A 106 8.45 6.98 14.89
CA VAL A 106 8.70 5.72 14.18
C VAL A 106 10.17 5.33 14.32
N TYR A 107 11.09 6.22 13.94
CA TYR A 107 12.53 5.96 14.06
C TYR A 107 13.00 5.69 15.49
N SER A 108 12.43 6.38 16.49
CA SER A 108 12.82 6.18 17.89
C SER A 108 12.31 4.87 18.50
N GLU A 109 11.24 4.30 17.95
CA GLU A 109 10.64 3.04 18.41
C GLU A 109 11.06 1.84 17.55
N SER A 110 11.75 2.07 16.43
CA SER A 110 12.31 1.02 15.57
C SER A 110 13.49 0.32 16.22
N SER A 111 13.58 -1.00 16.00
CA SER A 111 14.74 -1.79 16.41
C SER A 111 15.91 -1.58 15.43
N PRO A 112 17.18 -1.76 15.85
CA PRO A 112 18.31 -1.62 14.92
C PRO A 112 18.31 -2.60 13.75
N ASP A 113 17.58 -3.71 13.83
CA ASP A 113 17.38 -4.68 12.75
C ASP A 113 16.13 -4.42 11.89
N GLU A 114 15.50 -3.25 12.03
CA GLU A 114 14.39 -2.80 11.20
C GLU A 114 14.78 -1.62 10.30
N ASP A 115 14.53 -1.75 8.99
CA ASP A 115 14.64 -0.63 8.07
C ASP A 115 13.33 0.17 7.96
N VAL A 116 13.45 1.49 8.07
CA VAL A 116 12.33 2.42 7.91
C VAL A 116 12.33 3.02 6.51
N TRP A 117 11.30 2.69 5.72
CA TRP A 117 11.13 3.14 4.35
C TRP A 117 10.12 4.29 4.25
N LEU A 118 10.41 5.26 3.38
CA LEU A 118 9.52 6.39 3.08
C LEU A 118 9.03 6.29 1.64
N GLY A 119 7.74 6.06 1.46
CA GLY A 119 7.06 6.07 0.16
C GLY A 119 6.37 7.41 -0.12
N LEU A 120 6.59 7.96 -1.31
CA LEU A 120 5.81 9.09 -1.83
C LEU A 120 4.84 8.56 -2.88
N CYS A 121 3.55 8.66 -2.61
CA CYS A 121 2.50 8.21 -3.51
C CYS A 121 1.86 9.41 -4.22
N THR A 122 1.49 9.23 -5.48
CA THR A 122 0.75 10.22 -6.28
C THR A 122 -0.56 9.61 -6.71
N ILE A 123 -1.64 10.39 -6.63
CA ILE A 123 -2.94 10.01 -7.20
C ILE A 123 -2.86 10.30 -8.69
N ILE A 124 -2.88 9.24 -9.51
CA ILE A 124 -2.74 9.34 -10.97
C ILE A 124 -4.07 9.57 -11.66
N ASP A 125 -5.17 9.06 -11.10
CA ASP A 125 -6.49 9.15 -11.67
C ASP A 125 -7.56 9.28 -10.57
N THR A 126 -8.65 9.96 -10.91
CA THR A 126 -9.86 10.05 -10.10
C THR A 126 -11.06 10.09 -11.03
N ALA A 127 -12.01 9.20 -10.81
CA ALA A 127 -13.24 9.13 -11.59
C ALA A 127 -14.46 9.15 -10.67
N LEU A 128 -15.57 9.67 -11.19
CA LEU A 128 -16.89 9.51 -10.57
C LEU A 128 -17.50 8.19 -11.04
N HIS A 129 -18.09 7.47 -10.11
CA HIS A 129 -18.88 6.28 -10.39
C HIS A 129 -20.33 6.54 -10.00
N PHE A 130 -21.24 6.33 -10.95
CA PHE A 130 -22.68 6.50 -10.73
C PHE A 130 -23.32 5.14 -10.48
N THR A 131 -24.11 5.05 -9.42
CA THR A 131 -24.93 3.87 -9.12
C THR A 131 -26.38 4.22 -9.37
N ILE A 132 -27.07 3.39 -10.16
CA ILE A 132 -28.50 3.53 -10.42
C ILE A 132 -29.22 2.39 -9.71
N ASP A 133 -30.12 2.71 -8.78
CA ASP A 133 -31.04 1.74 -8.21
C ASP A 133 -32.39 1.81 -8.95
N PRO A 134 -32.72 0.82 -9.79
CA PRO A 134 -33.97 0.82 -10.54
C PRO A 134 -35.22 0.63 -9.66
N LYS A 135 -35.05 0.32 -8.37
CA LYS A 135 -36.14 0.13 -7.41
C LYS A 135 -36.29 1.31 -6.43
N ALA A 136 -35.37 2.28 -6.45
CA ALA A 136 -35.47 3.44 -5.59
C ALA A 136 -36.71 4.27 -5.97
N GLU A 137 -37.43 4.77 -4.97
CA GLU A 137 -38.50 5.73 -5.21
C GLU A 137 -37.90 7.07 -5.65
N VAL A 138 -38.40 7.60 -6.76
CA VAL A 138 -37.97 8.93 -7.25
C VAL A 138 -38.54 9.99 -6.31
N SER A 139 -37.65 10.66 -5.58
CA SER A 139 -38.01 11.67 -4.57
C SER A 139 -37.70 13.11 -4.97
N THR A 140 -37.07 13.32 -6.13
CA THR A 140 -36.62 14.62 -6.66
C THR A 140 -37.19 14.88 -8.05
N SER A 141 -37.28 16.14 -8.46
CA SER A 141 -37.63 16.48 -9.85
C SER A 141 -36.44 16.32 -10.79
N ASP A 142 -36.71 16.19 -12.10
CA ASP A 142 -35.66 16.13 -13.13
C ASP A 142 -34.75 17.38 -13.06
N GLU A 143 -35.31 18.56 -12.80
CA GLU A 143 -34.54 19.79 -12.66
C GLU A 143 -33.63 19.80 -11.42
N GLU A 144 -34.08 19.23 -10.31
CA GLU A 144 -33.27 19.11 -9.08
C GLU A 144 -32.10 18.15 -9.30
N ASP A 145 -32.33 17.05 -10.02
CA ASP A 145 -31.31 16.06 -10.36
C ASP A 145 -30.26 16.61 -11.33
N ASP A 146 -30.70 17.29 -12.40
CA ASP A 146 -29.80 17.97 -13.35
C ASP A 146 -28.89 18.99 -12.63
N LEU A 147 -29.46 19.77 -11.70
CA LEU A 147 -28.70 20.71 -10.88
C LEU A 147 -27.74 20.01 -9.91
N HIS A 148 -28.11 18.85 -9.36
CA HIS A 148 -27.22 18.04 -8.54
C HIS A 148 -26.04 17.51 -9.35
N ILE A 149 -26.29 16.87 -10.49
CA ILE A 149 -25.28 16.33 -11.41
C ILE A 149 -24.31 17.43 -11.83
N GLN A 150 -24.82 18.62 -12.18
CA GLN A 150 -23.98 19.75 -12.54
C GLN A 150 -23.05 20.18 -11.38
N ARG A 151 -23.58 20.31 -10.15
CA ARG A 151 -22.78 20.67 -8.97
C ARG A 151 -21.68 19.66 -8.70
N VAL A 152 -21.97 18.37 -8.79
CA VAL A 152 -20.99 17.29 -8.59
C VAL A 152 -19.91 17.33 -9.68
N HIS A 153 -20.28 17.49 -10.95
CA HIS A 153 -19.33 17.60 -12.05
C HIS A 153 -18.42 18.82 -11.93
N GLU A 154 -18.96 19.98 -11.53
CA GLU A 154 -18.18 21.20 -11.31
C GLU A 154 -17.20 21.04 -10.14
N ALA A 155 -17.65 20.42 -9.05
CA ALA A 155 -16.81 20.14 -7.89
C ALA A 155 -15.68 19.14 -8.22
N MET A 156 -15.95 18.13 -9.04
CA MET A 156 -14.98 17.07 -9.40
C MET A 156 -14.16 17.36 -10.65
N GLY A 157 -14.37 18.50 -11.31
CA GLY A 157 -13.54 18.92 -12.43
C GLY A 157 -12.05 18.93 -12.06
N SER A 158 -11.18 18.41 -12.93
CA SER A 158 -9.76 18.15 -12.64
C SER A 158 -8.92 19.38 -12.23
N SER A 159 -9.44 20.59 -12.47
CA SER A 159 -8.83 21.85 -12.07
C SER A 159 -9.32 22.37 -10.72
N SER A 160 -10.29 21.72 -10.09
CA SER A 160 -10.88 22.20 -8.84
C SER A 160 -9.92 21.97 -7.67
N THR A 161 -9.86 22.95 -6.77
CA THR A 161 -9.10 22.82 -5.52
C THR A 161 -9.75 21.82 -4.57
N PHE A 162 -11.08 21.68 -4.67
CA PHE A 162 -11.85 20.70 -3.91
C PHE A 162 -11.40 19.28 -4.25
N GLN A 163 -11.41 18.90 -5.53
CA GLN A 163 -11.07 17.55 -5.99
C GLN A 163 -9.70 17.11 -5.47
N LYS A 164 -8.67 17.96 -5.56
CA LYS A 164 -7.31 17.60 -5.12
C LYS A 164 -7.23 17.35 -3.62
N LYS A 165 -7.87 18.22 -2.84
CA LYS A 165 -7.90 18.09 -1.38
C LYS A 165 -8.75 16.87 -0.99
N ALA A 166 -9.93 16.72 -1.58
CA ALA A 166 -10.87 15.63 -1.32
C ALA A 166 -10.24 14.29 -1.65
N ALA A 167 -9.66 14.13 -2.85
CA ALA A 167 -8.97 12.93 -3.27
C ALA A 167 -7.82 12.56 -2.31
N THR A 168 -7.01 13.54 -1.90
CA THR A 168 -5.91 13.30 -0.95
C THR A 168 -6.42 12.83 0.42
N ALA A 169 -7.46 13.48 0.97
CA ALA A 169 -7.99 13.14 2.28
C ALA A 169 -8.79 11.84 2.28
N LEU A 170 -9.57 11.59 1.22
CA LEU A 170 -10.27 10.33 1.00
C LEU A 170 -9.25 9.20 0.89
N ALA A 171 -8.16 9.38 0.12
CA ALA A 171 -7.11 8.39 0.00
C ALA A 171 -6.39 8.11 1.33
N GLU A 172 -6.01 9.16 2.07
CA GLU A 172 -5.40 9.03 3.40
C GLU A 172 -6.30 8.25 4.35
N GLY A 173 -7.56 8.69 4.51
CA GLY A 173 -8.50 8.07 5.44
C GLY A 173 -8.83 6.62 5.06
N ALA A 174 -8.97 6.34 3.78
CA ALA A 174 -9.25 5.02 3.28
C ALA A 174 -8.07 4.06 3.52
N LEU A 175 -6.84 4.48 3.20
CA LEU A 175 -5.64 3.68 3.44
C LEU A 175 -5.44 3.40 4.93
N ILE A 176 -5.70 4.37 5.80
CA ILE A 176 -5.67 4.18 7.26
C ILE A 176 -6.73 3.18 7.71
N SER A 177 -7.97 3.30 7.22
CA SER A 177 -9.06 2.37 7.53
C SER A 177 -8.74 0.94 7.07
N TYR A 178 -8.12 0.81 5.89
CA TYR A 178 -7.82 -0.48 5.29
C TYR A 178 -6.60 -1.19 5.90
N PHE A 179 -5.48 -0.48 6.08
CA PHE A 179 -4.23 -1.07 6.61
C PHE A 179 -4.13 -1.01 8.14
N ASP A 180 -4.99 -0.24 8.80
CA ASP A 180 -4.99 -0.10 10.27
C ASP A 180 -3.61 0.22 10.90
N PRO A 181 -2.83 1.18 10.34
CA PRO A 181 -1.45 1.42 10.76
C PRO A 181 -1.32 1.89 12.22
N LYS A 182 -0.38 1.30 12.97
CA LYS A 182 -0.21 1.52 14.42
C LYS A 182 -0.02 2.98 14.83
N TYR A 183 0.61 3.80 13.99
CA TYR A 183 0.94 5.19 14.33
C TYR A 183 -0.17 6.21 13.95
N ASN A 184 -1.22 5.81 13.25
CA ASN A 184 -2.34 6.68 12.86
C ASN A 184 -3.42 6.79 13.95
N VAL A 185 -3.08 7.36 15.11
CA VAL A 185 -3.97 7.35 16.30
C VAL A 185 -5.30 8.08 16.09
N LEU A 186 -5.34 9.17 15.32
CA LEU A 186 -6.51 10.05 15.23
C LEU A 186 -7.60 9.59 14.26
N LEU A 187 -7.21 8.90 13.17
CA LEU A 187 -8.11 8.50 12.08
C LEU A 187 -8.45 7.00 12.12
N ARG A 188 -7.75 6.24 12.97
CA ARG A 188 -7.95 4.80 13.13
C ARG A 188 -9.32 4.52 13.72
N GLY A 189 -10.12 3.73 13.01
CA GLY A 189 -11.46 3.34 13.43
C GLY A 189 -12.51 4.46 13.39
N THR A 190 -12.17 5.64 12.87
CA THR A 190 -13.12 6.76 12.75
C THR A 190 -13.51 7.03 11.31
N PHE A 191 -12.73 6.61 10.31
CA PHE A 191 -13.07 6.85 8.92
C PHE A 191 -14.14 5.85 8.43
N PRO A 192 -15.22 6.32 7.75
CA PRO A 192 -15.53 7.72 7.43
C PRO A 192 -16.35 8.42 8.54
N ASP A 193 -15.95 9.63 8.95
CA ASP A 193 -16.70 10.47 9.92
C ASP A 193 -16.92 11.88 9.36
N ALA A 194 -18.19 12.29 9.27
CA ALA A 194 -18.64 13.61 8.81
C ALA A 194 -18.06 14.79 9.59
N LYS A 195 -17.53 14.58 10.79
CA LYS A 195 -16.84 15.62 11.57
C LYS A 195 -15.51 16.05 10.95
N HIS A 196 -14.95 15.29 10.02
CA HIS A 196 -13.82 15.75 9.22
C HIS A 196 -14.31 16.76 8.18
N SER A 197 -13.80 17.99 8.25
CA SER A 197 -14.29 19.12 7.42
C SER A 197 -14.32 18.84 5.92
N ILE A 198 -13.39 18.01 5.43
CA ILE A 198 -13.34 17.65 4.01
C ILE A 198 -14.32 16.55 3.62
N LEU A 199 -14.69 15.68 4.57
CA LEU A 199 -15.76 14.72 4.39
C LEU A 199 -17.11 15.42 4.43
N ALA A 200 -17.28 16.49 5.20
CA ALA A 200 -18.50 17.29 5.22
C ALA A 200 -18.89 17.80 3.82
N GLU A 201 -17.95 18.38 3.08
CA GLU A 201 -18.19 18.80 1.68
C GLU A 201 -18.52 17.60 0.76
N CYS A 202 -17.90 16.43 0.97
CA CYS A 202 -18.25 15.20 0.23
C CYS A 202 -19.67 14.70 0.55
N TYR A 203 -20.13 14.86 1.81
CA TYR A 203 -21.49 14.54 2.22
C TYR A 203 -22.52 15.53 1.69
N GLU A 204 -22.18 16.82 1.57
CA GLU A 204 -23.03 17.81 0.89
C GLU A 204 -23.22 17.51 -0.59
N LEU A 205 -22.23 16.87 -1.23
CA LEU A 205 -22.29 16.36 -2.60
C LEU A 205 -22.86 14.94 -2.69
N GLU A 206 -23.38 14.40 -1.59
CA GLU A 206 -24.08 13.11 -1.51
C GLU A 206 -23.25 11.91 -2.00
N PHE A 207 -21.92 11.95 -1.80
CA PHE A 207 -21.04 10.82 -2.13
C PHE A 207 -21.35 9.59 -1.29
N GLN A 208 -21.71 8.49 -1.96
CA GLN A 208 -22.18 7.27 -1.32
C GLN A 208 -21.07 6.30 -0.92
N SER A 209 -20.05 6.18 -1.77
CA SER A 209 -18.96 5.23 -1.56
C SER A 209 -17.66 5.73 -2.17
N LEU A 210 -16.56 5.28 -1.58
CA LEU A 210 -15.22 5.50 -2.08
C LEU A 210 -14.63 4.16 -2.54
N MET A 211 -14.07 4.15 -3.75
CA MET A 211 -13.19 3.08 -4.21
C MET A 211 -11.78 3.63 -4.31
N LEU A 212 -10.81 2.87 -3.80
CA LEU A 212 -9.40 3.19 -3.89
C LEU A 212 -8.61 1.98 -4.38
N GLU A 213 -7.70 2.25 -5.32
CA GLU A 213 -6.67 1.32 -5.74
C GLU A 213 -5.32 1.84 -5.24
N PHE A 214 -4.61 1.03 -4.46
CA PHE A 214 -3.22 1.27 -4.10
C PHE A 214 -2.34 0.29 -4.88
N ASN A 215 -1.68 0.83 -5.89
CA ASN A 215 -0.95 0.04 -6.88
C ASN A 215 0.57 0.23 -6.74
N ALA A 216 1.27 -0.86 -6.51
CA ALA A 216 2.72 -0.98 -6.47
C ALA A 216 3.24 -2.09 -7.41
N LEU A 217 2.46 -2.45 -8.44
CA LEU A 217 2.79 -3.52 -9.37
C LEU A 217 4.08 -3.24 -10.15
N GLU A 218 4.27 -2.00 -10.61
CA GLU A 218 5.47 -1.61 -11.36
C GLU A 218 6.74 -1.68 -10.52
N GLN A 219 6.64 -1.40 -9.21
CA GLN A 219 7.77 -1.49 -8.29
C GLN A 219 8.05 -2.93 -7.87
N GLY A 220 7.09 -3.86 -8.01
CA GLY A 220 7.23 -5.25 -7.57
C GLY A 220 7.33 -5.42 -6.05
N ILE A 221 7.02 -4.37 -5.29
CA ILE A 221 7.12 -4.30 -3.83
C ILE A 221 5.77 -4.68 -3.24
N PRO A 222 5.66 -5.81 -2.52
CA PRO A 222 4.45 -6.12 -1.78
C PRO A 222 4.34 -5.24 -0.53
N PHE A 223 3.14 -4.75 -0.25
CA PHE A 223 2.82 -4.04 0.99
C PHE A 223 1.91 -4.90 1.85
N ALA A 224 2.06 -4.79 3.17
CA ALA A 224 1.26 -5.53 4.14
C ALA A 224 0.97 -4.67 5.38
N SER A 225 0.11 -5.18 6.26
CA SER A 225 -0.08 -4.65 7.60
C SER A 225 -0.52 -5.77 8.54
N ALA A 226 -0.64 -5.49 9.83
CA ALA A 226 -1.24 -6.44 10.77
C ALA A 226 -2.66 -6.89 10.35
N ALA A 227 -3.39 -6.04 9.62
CA ALA A 227 -4.77 -6.30 9.20
C ALA A 227 -4.90 -6.86 7.77
N ARG A 228 -3.82 -6.87 6.97
CA ARG A 228 -3.87 -7.17 5.52
C ARG A 228 -2.66 -8.00 5.07
N ARG A 229 -2.94 -9.04 4.29
CA ARG A 229 -1.92 -9.88 3.65
C ARG A 229 -1.06 -9.07 2.68
N ALA A 230 0.15 -9.56 2.43
CA ALA A 230 1.06 -8.99 1.45
C ALA A 230 0.46 -9.01 0.03
N ALA A 231 0.42 -7.86 -0.63
CA ALA A 231 0.07 -7.75 -2.05
C ALA A 231 0.76 -6.54 -2.70
N THR A 232 1.00 -6.61 -4.00
CA THR A 232 1.50 -5.49 -4.81
C THR A 232 0.38 -4.56 -5.28
N CYS A 233 -0.87 -4.98 -5.19
CA CYS A 233 -2.03 -4.15 -5.47
C CYS A 233 -3.11 -4.41 -4.41
N HIS A 234 -3.71 -3.33 -3.89
CA HIS A 234 -4.80 -3.39 -2.92
C HIS A 234 -6.00 -2.62 -3.46
N TYR A 235 -7.16 -3.28 -3.44
CA TYR A 235 -8.45 -2.69 -3.78
C TYR A 235 -9.28 -2.56 -2.51
N MET A 236 -9.92 -1.41 -2.37
CA MET A 236 -10.70 -1.09 -1.20
C MET A 236 -11.94 -0.31 -1.61
N GLN A 237 -13.09 -0.79 -1.14
CA GLN A 237 -14.37 -0.12 -1.28
C GLN A 237 -14.91 0.19 0.12
N LEU A 238 -15.21 1.45 0.37
CA LEU A 238 -15.68 1.94 1.66
C LEU A 238 -17.01 2.67 1.48
N PRO A 239 -18.08 2.25 2.17
CA PRO A 239 -19.31 3.04 2.20
C PRO A 239 -19.04 4.32 2.99
N MET A 240 -19.52 5.46 2.50
CA MET A 240 -19.36 6.74 3.20
C MET A 240 -20.46 6.97 4.25
N HIS A 241 -21.62 6.32 4.09
CA HIS A 241 -22.70 6.38 5.05
C HIS A 241 -22.81 5.06 5.84
N PRO A 242 -23.25 5.09 7.11
CA PRO A 242 -23.62 3.87 7.83
C PRO A 242 -24.64 3.10 7.00
N GLN A 243 -24.31 1.87 6.61
CA GLN A 243 -25.28 1.04 5.91
C GLN A 243 -26.24 0.42 6.93
N ASP A 244 -27.54 0.65 6.76
CA ASP A 244 -28.58 -0.13 7.43
C ASP A 244 -28.58 -1.56 6.86
N GLY A 245 -27.64 -2.39 7.32
CA GLY A 245 -27.65 -3.84 7.11
C GLY A 245 -27.37 -4.35 5.69
N GLY A 246 -26.88 -3.52 4.76
CA GLY A 246 -26.41 -3.95 3.45
C GLY A 246 -25.08 -4.71 3.54
N VAL A 247 -25.08 -5.99 3.16
CA VAL A 247 -23.83 -6.75 2.96
C VAL A 247 -23.36 -6.49 1.53
N VAL A 248 -22.28 -5.74 1.36
CA VAL A 248 -21.55 -5.72 0.09
C VAL A 248 -20.70 -6.97 0.04
N TYR A 249 -21.11 -7.95 -0.76
CA TYR A 249 -20.26 -9.07 -1.13
C TYR A 249 -19.14 -8.55 -2.02
N VAL A 250 -17.94 -8.43 -1.47
CA VAL A 250 -16.73 -8.38 -2.28
C VAL A 250 -16.30 -9.83 -2.45
N GLU A 251 -16.72 -10.46 -3.55
CA GLU A 251 -16.05 -11.66 -4.02
C GLU A 251 -14.65 -11.21 -4.46
N GLU A 252 -13.59 -11.63 -3.74
CA GLU A 252 -12.24 -11.59 -4.30
C GLU A 252 -12.29 -12.41 -5.59
N LEU A 253 -12.37 -11.74 -6.75
CA LEU A 253 -12.20 -12.38 -8.04
C LEU A 253 -10.76 -12.89 -8.07
N GLY A 254 -10.58 -14.14 -7.62
CA GLY A 254 -9.32 -14.84 -7.66
C GLY A 254 -8.80 -14.93 -9.09
N ALA A 255 -7.50 -15.22 -9.22
CA ALA A 255 -6.80 -15.31 -10.51
C ALA A 255 -7.52 -16.17 -11.57
N ASP A 256 -8.33 -17.14 -11.14
CA ASP A 256 -9.16 -18.01 -11.99
C ASP A 256 -10.20 -17.25 -12.83
N PHE A 257 -10.69 -16.09 -12.38
CA PHE A 257 -11.66 -15.29 -13.15
C PHE A 257 -11.01 -14.64 -14.38
N PHE A 258 -9.77 -14.17 -14.24
CA PHE A 258 -9.02 -13.61 -15.36
C PHE A 258 -8.66 -14.70 -16.39
N GLU A 259 -8.31 -15.91 -15.95
CA GLU A 259 -8.08 -17.05 -16.86
C GLU A 259 -9.32 -17.44 -17.68
N GLN A 260 -10.52 -17.34 -17.10
CA GLN A 260 -11.77 -17.62 -17.80
C GLN A 260 -12.15 -16.55 -18.82
N MET A 261 -11.85 -15.27 -18.53
CA MET A 261 -12.07 -14.17 -19.46
C MET A 261 -11.16 -14.27 -20.69
N THR A 262 -9.89 -14.65 -20.54
CA THR A 262 -8.97 -14.79 -21.68
C THR A 262 -9.40 -15.91 -22.64
N ARG A 263 -10.02 -16.98 -22.13
CA ARG A 263 -10.56 -18.07 -22.97
C ARG A 263 -11.81 -17.67 -23.77
N HIS A 264 -12.53 -16.62 -23.36
CA HIS A 264 -13.73 -16.17 -24.06
C HIS A 264 -13.42 -15.24 -25.26
N TYR A 265 -12.19 -14.73 -25.35
CA TYR A 265 -11.72 -13.89 -26.45
C TYR A 265 -10.88 -14.62 -27.51
N GLU A 266 -10.74 -15.95 -27.42
CA GLU A 266 -10.07 -16.80 -28.43
C GLU A 266 -11.06 -17.64 -29.29
N LEU A 267 -12.29 -17.14 -29.52
CA LEU A 267 -13.23 -17.71 -30.50
C LEU A 267 -13.61 -16.68 -31.58
#